data_AF-A0A4Y2QMA9-F1
#
_entry.id   AF-A0A4Y2QMA9-F1
#
_cell.length_a   1.000
_cell.length_b   1.000
_cell.length_c   1.000
_cell.angle_alpha   90.00
_cell.angle_beta   90.00
_cell.angle_gamma   90.00
#
_symmetry.space_group_name_H-M   'P 1'
#
loop_
_entity.id
_entity.type
_entity.pdbx_description
1 polymer ?
#
loop_
_entity_poly.entity_id
_entity_poly.type
_entity_poly.pdbx_seq_one_letter_code
_entity_poly.pdbx_strand_id
1 'polypeptide(L)'
;MLTIVDDFSRYAWVLPLKNKNQSLKKAFNTFKTQIEKQTNKIIRTVRADNSLEFCSQIFEENLKKAGIRHRRTNIYSPEMNGVAEHLNRTMAEGVRCLRLEAELPKGLRAELAYTFIYLKNRFPQKSIKGKISYTLMYGRKCAVRHLKVIGSLAYVYVEKHKRDKLDSKANNRICLQN
;
A
#
# COMPACT_ATOMS: atom_id res chain seq x y z
N MET A 1 6.95 6.24 4.56
CA MET A 1 6.05 5.34 3.81
C MET A 1 5.56 6.11 2.60
N LEU A 2 5.57 5.49 1.42
CA LEU A 2 5.11 6.09 0.18
C LEU A 2 3.75 5.51 -0.18
N THR A 3 2.79 6.38 -0.44
CA THR A 3 1.44 5.99 -0.85
C THR A 3 1.26 6.33 -2.32
N ILE A 4 0.79 5.36 -3.11
CA ILE A 4 0.55 5.52 -4.55
C ILE A 4 -0.90 5.19 -4.82
N VAL A 5 -1.57 6.00 -5.63
CA VAL A 5 -2.98 5.78 -5.98
C VAL A 5 -3.13 5.81 -7.50
N ASP A 6 -3.82 4.80 -8.04
CA ASP A 6 -4.25 4.83 -9.43
C ASP A 6 -5.46 5.76 -9.60
N ASP A 7 -5.37 6.69 -10.54
CA ASP A 7 -6.37 7.76 -10.70
C ASP A 7 -7.72 7.19 -11.19
N PHE A 8 -7.71 6.13 -12.00
CA PHE A 8 -8.91 5.54 -12.57
C PHE A 8 -9.64 4.61 -11.59
N SER A 9 -8.95 3.59 -11.08
CA SER A 9 -9.54 2.56 -10.21
C SER A 9 -9.63 2.98 -8.74
N ARG A 10 -8.93 4.06 -8.36
CA ARG A 10 -8.68 4.45 -6.97
C ARG A 10 -8.00 3.35 -6.15
N TYR A 11 -7.36 2.39 -6.81
CA TYR A 11 -6.56 1.37 -6.15
C TYR A 11 -5.34 2.02 -5.52
N ALA A 12 -5.07 1.68 -4.27
CA ALA A 12 -4.00 2.25 -3.48
C ALA A 12 -2.91 1.22 -3.18
N TRP A 13 -1.67 1.66 -3.16
CA TRP A 13 -0.53 0.91 -2.67
C TRP A 13 0.20 1.69 -1.60
N VAL A 14 0.80 0.95 -0.68
CA VAL A 14 1.67 1.48 0.36
C VAL A 14 3.03 0.79 0.23
N LEU A 15 4.09 1.58 0.18
CA LEU A 15 5.47 1.12 0.08
C LEU A 15 6.24 1.56 1.33
N PRO A 16 6.96 0.66 1.99
CA PRO A 16 7.74 0.99 3.16
C PRO A 16 9.05 1.64 2.68
N LEU A 17 9.35 2.84 3.17
CA LEU A 17 10.59 3.52 2.87
C LEU A 17 11.46 3.51 4.12
N LYS A 18 12.69 2.98 4.02
CA LYS A 18 13.66 2.98 5.12
C LYS A 18 14.28 4.37 5.31
N ASN A 19 14.74 5.01 4.21
CA ASN A 19 15.34 6.34 4.19
C ASN A 19 14.67 7.22 3.11
N LYS A 20 14.73 8.56 3.25
CA LYS A 20 13.96 9.53 2.44
C LYS A 20 14.25 9.49 0.92
N ASN A 21 15.46 9.85 0.47
CA ASN A 21 15.68 10.08 -0.97
C ASN A 21 16.12 8.83 -1.77
N GLN A 22 17.18 8.15 -1.33
CA GLN A 22 17.75 7.03 -2.10
C GLN A 22 16.82 5.80 -2.15
N SER A 23 15.96 5.65 -1.13
CA SER A 23 14.99 4.55 -1.11
C SER A 23 13.80 4.80 -2.04
N LEU A 24 13.45 6.06 -2.33
CA LEU A 24 12.27 6.40 -3.13
C LEU A 24 12.41 5.94 -4.58
N LYS A 25 13.54 6.27 -5.24
CA LYS A 25 13.84 5.80 -6.60
C LYS A 25 13.80 4.27 -6.69
N LYS A 26 14.46 3.59 -5.75
CA LYS A 26 14.53 2.12 -5.73
C LYS A 26 13.14 1.52 -5.53
N ALA A 27 12.40 2.00 -4.54
CA ALA A 27 11.05 1.52 -4.25
C ALA A 27 10.10 1.74 -5.44
N PHE A 28 10.14 2.92 -6.06
CA PHE A 28 9.32 3.23 -7.22
C PHE A 28 9.66 2.35 -8.43
N ASN A 29 10.95 2.12 -8.73
CA ASN A 29 11.34 1.29 -9.86
C ASN A 29 10.95 -0.18 -9.68
N THR A 30 11.09 -0.71 -8.47
CA THR A 30 10.60 -2.05 -8.11
C THR A 30 9.09 -2.12 -8.27
N PHE A 31 8.37 -1.12 -7.73
CA PHE A 31 6.92 -1.02 -7.82
C PHE A 31 6.43 -0.96 -9.27
N LYS A 32 7.00 -0.05 -10.08
CA LYS A 32 6.70 0.09 -11.51
C LYS A 32 6.82 -1.26 -12.22
N THR A 33 7.97 -1.90 -12.09
CA THR A 33 8.23 -3.18 -12.76
C THR A 33 7.24 -4.26 -12.35
N GLN A 34 6.89 -4.33 -11.06
CA GLN A 34 5.93 -5.30 -10.55
C GLN A 34 4.52 -5.04 -11.08
N ILE A 35 4.03 -3.80 -10.98
CA ILE A 35 2.66 -3.47 -11.38
C ILE A 35 2.46 -3.54 -12.88
N GLU A 36 3.44 -3.09 -13.67
CA GLU A 36 3.33 -3.18 -15.13
C GLU A 36 3.27 -4.64 -15.59
N LYS A 37 4.06 -5.53 -14.98
CA LYS A 37 4.00 -6.98 -15.26
C LYS A 37 2.73 -7.65 -14.74
N GLN A 38 2.25 -7.27 -13.55
CA GLN A 38 1.05 -7.89 -12.96
C GLN A 38 -0.23 -7.49 -13.69
N THR A 39 -0.27 -6.28 -14.24
CA THR A 39 -1.49 -5.72 -14.85
C THR A 39 -1.44 -5.63 -16.37
N ASN A 40 -0.27 -5.88 -16.98
CA ASN A 40 0.00 -5.66 -18.40
C ASN A 40 -0.36 -4.23 -18.85
N LYS A 41 -0.25 -3.24 -17.94
CA LYS A 41 -0.49 -1.82 -18.21
C LYS A 41 0.80 -1.06 -17.95
N ILE A 42 1.06 0.00 -18.72
CA ILE A 42 2.27 0.83 -18.57
C ILE A 42 1.93 2.12 -17.84
N ILE A 43 2.77 2.54 -16.90
CA ILE A 43 2.62 3.83 -16.22
C ILE A 43 3.02 4.94 -17.19
N ARG A 44 2.05 5.77 -17.61
CA ARG A 44 2.30 6.88 -18.55
C ARG A 44 2.60 8.21 -17.88
N THR A 45 2.07 8.42 -16.68
CA THR A 45 2.15 9.72 -15.99
C THR A 45 2.15 9.49 -14.50
N VAL A 46 3.05 10.20 -13.81
CA VAL A 46 3.08 10.28 -12.35
C VAL A 46 2.71 11.70 -11.96
N ARG A 47 1.76 11.82 -11.03
CA ARG A 47 1.44 13.08 -10.36
C ARG A 47 1.99 13.01 -8.94
N ALA A 48 2.79 14.00 -8.57
CA ALA A 48 3.35 14.12 -7.23
C ALA A 48 3.26 15.58 -6.77
N ASP A 49 3.29 15.76 -5.45
CA ASP A 49 3.45 17.08 -4.86
C ASP A 49 4.85 17.65 -5.15
N ASN A 50 5.02 18.94 -4.88
CA ASN A 50 6.32 19.60 -4.99
C ASN A 50 7.28 19.23 -3.84
N SER A 51 7.08 18.11 -3.15
CA SER A 51 8.02 17.72 -2.09
C SER A 51 9.40 17.46 -2.67
N LEU A 52 10.42 17.79 -1.87
CA LEU A 52 11.83 17.74 -2.27
C LEU A 52 12.26 16.35 -2.77
N GLU A 53 11.61 15.29 -2.31
CA GLU A 53 11.93 13.91 -2.67
C GLU A 53 11.52 13.60 -4.13
N PHE A 54 10.30 13.99 -4.53
CA PHE A 54 9.80 13.82 -5.91
C PHE A 54 10.31 14.90 -6.86
N CYS A 55 10.72 16.06 -6.36
CA CYS A 55 11.37 17.12 -7.12
C CYS A 55 12.90 16.91 -7.29
N SER A 56 13.46 15.83 -6.75
CA SER A 56 14.88 15.56 -6.91
C SER A 56 15.24 15.30 -8.37
N GLN A 57 16.32 15.92 -8.87
CA GLN A 57 16.79 15.76 -10.24
C GLN A 57 16.99 14.28 -10.60
N ILE A 58 17.48 13.49 -9.65
CA ILE A 58 17.69 12.04 -9.78
C ILE A 58 16.37 11.30 -10.08
N PHE A 59 15.27 11.68 -9.42
CA PHE A 59 13.97 11.03 -9.64
C PHE A 59 13.35 11.47 -10.96
N GLU A 60 13.50 12.74 -11.33
CA GLU A 60 13.00 13.24 -12.61
C GLU A 60 13.72 12.62 -13.80
N GLU A 61 15.04 12.52 -13.76
CA GLU A 61 15.81 11.82 -14.79
C GLU A 61 15.40 10.34 -14.90
N ASN A 62 15.11 9.70 -13.77
CA ASN A 62 14.62 8.33 -13.75
C ASN A 62 13.25 8.20 -14.44
N LEU A 63 12.32 9.12 -14.21
CA LEU A 63 11.03 9.14 -14.90
C LEU A 63 11.21 9.43 -16.40
N LYS A 64 12.05 10.40 -16.77
CA LYS A 64 12.36 10.71 -18.17
C LYS A 64 12.95 9.51 -18.91
N LYS A 65 13.93 8.81 -18.31
CA LYS A 65 14.52 7.58 -18.87
C LYS A 65 13.49 6.47 -19.08
N ALA A 66 12.47 6.41 -18.22
CA ALA A 66 11.38 5.46 -18.35
C ALA A 66 10.26 5.92 -19.31
N GLY A 67 10.38 7.10 -19.93
CA GLY A 67 9.32 7.69 -20.78
C GLY A 67 8.08 8.12 -20.01
N ILE A 68 8.18 8.29 -18.69
CA ILE A 68 7.06 8.66 -17.82
C ILE A 68 6.97 10.17 -17.72
N ARG A 69 5.78 10.71 -17.98
CA ARG A 69 5.51 12.13 -17.78
C ARG A 69 5.40 12.45 -16.30
N HIS A 70 6.25 13.33 -15.79
CA HIS A 70 6.11 13.88 -14.44
C HIS A 70 5.19 15.10 -14.49
N ARG A 71 4.08 15.07 -13.76
CA ARG A 71 3.20 16.22 -13.53
C ARG A 71 3.33 16.65 -12.08
N ARG A 72 3.96 17.80 -11.87
CA ARG A 72 4.02 18.41 -10.55
C ARG A 72 2.73 19.18 -10.26
N THR A 73 2.22 19.11 -9.03
CA THR A 73 1.07 19.92 -8.66
C THR A 73 1.47 21.39 -8.56
N ASN A 74 0.59 22.28 -9.04
CA ASN A 74 0.78 23.71 -8.83
C ASN A 74 0.64 24.01 -7.33
N ILE A 75 1.45 24.94 -6.81
CA ILE A 75 1.42 25.35 -5.39
C ILE A 75 0.01 25.82 -4.99
N TYR A 76 -0.72 26.40 -5.94
CA TYR A 76 -2.05 26.97 -5.75
C TYR A 76 -3.20 26.02 -6.10
N SER A 77 -2.95 24.73 -6.35
CA SER A 77 -4.01 23.75 -6.65
C SER A 77 -3.89 22.46 -5.83
N PRO A 78 -4.18 22.51 -4.51
CA PRO A 78 -4.10 21.35 -3.61
C PRO A 78 -4.99 20.18 -4.06
N GLU A 79 -6.09 20.48 -4.75
CA GLU A 79 -7.02 19.51 -5.32
C GLU A 79 -6.34 18.47 -6.23
N MET A 80 -5.25 18.85 -6.91
CA MET A 80 -4.51 17.96 -7.79
C MET A 80 -3.82 16.80 -7.06
N ASN A 81 -3.45 16.98 -5.78
CA ASN A 81 -2.89 15.93 -4.93
C ASN A 81 -3.89 15.42 -3.88
N GLY A 82 -5.10 15.99 -3.86
CA GLY A 82 -6.10 15.74 -2.83
C GLY A 82 -6.45 14.26 -2.66
N VAL A 83 -6.35 13.45 -3.72
CA VAL A 83 -6.60 12.00 -3.64
C VAL A 83 -5.57 11.28 -2.76
N ALA A 84 -4.28 11.57 -2.96
CA ALA A 84 -3.21 10.94 -2.19
C ALA A 84 -3.19 11.47 -0.75
N GLU A 85 -3.41 12.78 -0.56
CA GLU A 85 -3.50 13.40 0.76
C GLU A 85 -4.68 12.88 1.57
N HIS A 86 -5.87 12.82 0.95
CA HIS A 86 -7.06 12.27 1.59
C HIS A 86 -6.83 10.81 1.99
N LEU A 87 -6.20 10.01 1.12
CA LEU A 87 -5.86 8.63 1.44
C LEU A 87 -4.89 8.55 2.62
N ASN A 88 -3.84 9.38 2.64
CA ASN A 88 -2.87 9.40 3.74
C ASN A 88 -3.54 9.71 5.08
N ARG A 89 -4.44 10.71 5.12
CA ARG A 89 -5.22 11.04 6.31
C ARG A 89 -6.15 9.90 6.73
N THR A 90 -6.89 9.33 5.78
CA THR A 90 -7.82 8.22 6.05
C THR A 90 -7.07 6.99 6.55
N MET A 91 -5.90 6.70 5.98
CA MET A 91 -5.04 5.60 6.40
C MET A 91 -4.49 5.82 7.80
N ALA A 92 -4.05 7.04 8.15
CA ALA A 92 -3.54 7.33 9.48
C ALA A 92 -4.60 7.07 10.56
N GLU A 93 -5.83 7.54 10.34
CA GLU A 93 -6.95 7.28 11.26
C GLU A 93 -7.36 5.80 11.26
N GLY A 94 -7.45 5.16 10.09
CA GLY A 94 -7.78 3.74 9.98
C GLY A 94 -6.78 2.84 10.71
N VAL A 95 -5.48 3.12 10.58
CA VAL A 95 -4.42 2.42 11.32
C VAL A 95 -4.59 2.64 12.83
N ARG A 96 -4.96 3.84 13.26
CA ARG A 96 -5.23 4.14 14.67
C ARG A 96 -6.41 3.33 15.19
N CYS A 97 -7.52 3.27 14.45
CA CYS A 97 -8.70 2.48 14.80
C CYS A 97 -8.38 1.00 14.89
N LEU A 98 -7.78 0.42 13.84
CA LEU A 98 -7.41 -1.01 13.82
C LEU A 98 -6.49 -1.39 14.97
N ARG A 99 -5.52 -0.52 15.30
CA ARG A 99 -4.61 -0.75 16.41
C ARG A 99 -5.33 -0.75 17.77
N LEU A 100 -6.23 0.22 17.98
CA LEU A 100 -6.95 0.35 19.25
C LEU A 100 -7.94 -0.79 19.46
N GLU A 101 -8.67 -1.17 18.42
CA GLU A 101 -9.67 -2.24 18.50
C GLU A 101 -9.05 -3.62 18.68
N ALA A 102 -7.89 -3.88 18.07
CA ALA A 102 -7.16 -5.13 18.23
C ALA A 102 -6.11 -5.10 19.35
N GLU A 103 -6.05 -4.02 20.14
CA GLU A 103 -5.08 -3.81 21.23
C GLU A 103 -3.60 -4.06 20.84
N LEU A 104 -3.24 -3.69 19.62
CA LEU A 104 -1.93 -4.00 19.06
C LEU A 104 -0.83 -3.00 19.44
N PRO A 105 0.43 -3.44 19.52
CA PRO A 105 1.56 -2.57 19.83
C PRO A 105 1.80 -1.53 18.72
N LYS A 106 2.31 -0.35 19.12
CA LYS A 106 2.63 0.76 18.20
C LYS A 106 3.70 0.42 17.15
N GLY A 107 4.47 -0.65 17.34
CA GLY A 107 5.49 -1.10 16.39
C GLY A 107 4.91 -1.58 15.05
N LEU A 108 3.64 -2.02 15.02
CA LEU A 108 3.02 -2.66 13.86
C LEU A 108 2.37 -1.66 12.87
N ARG A 109 2.81 -0.41 12.86
CA ARG A 109 2.17 0.65 12.05
C ARG A 109 2.26 0.37 10.55
N ALA A 110 3.35 -0.23 10.09
CA ALA A 110 3.52 -0.53 8.67
C ALA A 110 2.59 -1.66 8.23
N GLU A 111 2.52 -2.73 9.02
CA GLU A 111 1.68 -3.89 8.81
C GLU A 111 0.20 -3.54 8.89
N LEU A 112 -0.19 -2.67 9.83
CA LEU A 112 -1.56 -2.16 9.91
C LEU A 112 -1.91 -1.25 8.73
N ALA A 113 -0.97 -0.47 8.21
CA ALA A 113 -1.20 0.31 7.00
C ALA A 113 -1.43 -0.59 5.78
N TYR A 114 -0.67 -1.68 5.65
CA TYR A 114 -0.91 -2.70 4.62
C TYR A 114 -2.30 -3.30 4.76
N THR A 115 -2.66 -3.73 5.96
CA THR A 115 -3.99 -4.28 6.27
C THR A 115 -5.11 -3.30 5.94
N PHE A 116 -4.96 -2.03 6.32
CA PHE A 116 -5.94 -1.00 6.00
C PHE A 116 -6.11 -0.83 4.49
N ILE A 117 -5.02 -0.70 3.73
CA ILE A 117 -5.07 -0.53 2.28
C ILE A 117 -5.61 -1.78 1.58
N TYR A 118 -5.24 -2.97 2.07
CA TYR A 118 -5.75 -4.24 1.59
C TYR A 118 -7.28 -4.31 1.68
N LEU A 119 -7.84 -3.91 2.83
CA LEU A 119 -9.29 -3.84 3.03
C LEU A 119 -9.93 -2.72 2.21
N LYS A 120 -9.35 -1.52 2.20
CA LYS A 120 -9.85 -0.37 1.43
C LYS A 120 -9.97 -0.66 -0.06
N ASN A 121 -9.05 -1.45 -0.63
CA ASN A 121 -9.10 -1.82 -2.05
C ASN A 121 -10.19 -2.85 -2.37
N ARG A 122 -10.74 -3.52 -1.36
CA ARG A 122 -11.78 -4.56 -1.45
C ARG A 122 -13.15 -4.07 -1.00
N PHE A 123 -13.22 -2.84 -0.50
CA PHE A 123 -14.44 -2.18 -0.08
C PHE A 123 -15.05 -1.33 -1.22
N PRO A 124 -16.39 -1.33 -1.41
CA PRO A 124 -17.08 -0.43 -2.33
C PRO A 124 -16.81 1.04 -2.02
N GLN A 125 -16.46 1.86 -3.01
CA GLN A 125 -16.14 3.28 -2.76
C GLN A 125 -17.03 4.25 -3.52
N LYS A 126 -17.48 5.30 -2.84
CA LYS A 126 -18.30 6.38 -3.43
C LYS A 126 -17.59 7.08 -4.60
N SER A 127 -16.27 7.29 -4.49
CA SER A 127 -15.45 7.95 -5.52
C SER A 127 -15.41 7.20 -6.86
N ILE A 128 -15.77 5.91 -6.88
CA ILE A 128 -15.87 5.07 -8.09
C ILE A 128 -17.29 4.50 -8.25
N LYS A 129 -18.31 5.28 -7.87
CA LYS A 129 -19.75 4.95 -8.05
C LYS A 129 -20.14 3.61 -7.41
N GLY A 130 -19.61 3.33 -6.21
CA GLY A 130 -19.89 2.10 -5.48
C GLY A 130 -19.15 0.86 -6.00
N LYS A 131 -18.24 1.00 -6.97
CA LYS A 131 -17.40 -0.12 -7.43
C LYS A 131 -16.29 -0.42 -6.42
N ILE A 132 -15.66 -1.58 -6.58
CA ILE A 132 -14.52 -2.04 -5.78
C ILE A 132 -13.23 -1.79 -6.57
N SER A 133 -12.25 -1.09 -5.97
CA SER A 133 -10.99 -0.75 -6.62
C SER A 133 -10.24 -1.96 -7.15
N TYR A 134 -10.20 -3.07 -6.40
CA TYR A 134 -9.56 -4.33 -6.82
C TYR A 134 -10.12 -4.84 -8.15
N THR A 135 -11.45 -4.82 -8.29
CA THR A 135 -12.13 -5.28 -9.50
C THR A 135 -11.85 -4.37 -10.69
N LEU A 136 -11.77 -3.06 -10.48
CA LEU A 136 -11.39 -2.12 -11.54
C LEU A 136 -9.92 -2.27 -11.97
N MET A 137 -9.02 -2.53 -11.01
CA MET A 137 -7.59 -2.64 -11.30
C MET A 137 -7.25 -3.91 -12.08
N TYR A 138 -7.76 -5.06 -11.61
CA TYR A 138 -7.38 -6.40 -12.09
C TYR A 138 -8.43 -7.05 -12.99
N GLY A 139 -9.62 -6.48 -13.14
CA GLY A 139 -10.69 -7.04 -13.97
C GLY A 139 -11.31 -8.33 -13.42
N ARG A 140 -11.09 -8.65 -12.13
CA ARG A 140 -11.56 -9.88 -11.48
C ARG A 140 -12.44 -9.57 -10.28
N LYS A 141 -13.39 -10.46 -9.97
CA LYS A 141 -14.22 -10.33 -8.76
C LYS A 141 -13.33 -10.43 -7.51
N CYS A 142 -13.58 -9.54 -6.56
CA CYS A 142 -12.88 -9.56 -5.29
C CYS A 142 -13.44 -10.67 -4.39
N ALA A 143 -12.61 -11.63 -4.00
CA ALA A 143 -12.95 -12.59 -2.94
C ALA A 143 -12.68 -11.97 -1.56
N VAL A 144 -13.53 -12.27 -0.58
CA VAL A 144 -13.41 -11.78 0.81
C VAL A 144 -13.56 -12.89 1.86
N ARG A 145 -13.79 -14.13 1.44
CA ARG A 145 -14.02 -15.27 2.34
C ARG A 145 -12.80 -15.61 3.21
N HIS A 146 -11.61 -15.22 2.77
CA HIS A 146 -10.35 -15.45 3.49
C HIS A 146 -10.07 -14.39 4.56
N LEU A 147 -10.84 -13.30 4.62
CA LEU A 147 -10.67 -12.27 5.64
C LEU A 147 -10.91 -12.85 7.04
N LYS A 148 -10.11 -12.40 7.99
CA LYS A 148 -10.13 -12.77 9.41
C LYS A 148 -10.15 -11.51 10.27
N VAL A 149 -10.62 -11.65 11.50
CA VAL A 149 -10.59 -10.58 12.49
C VAL A 149 -9.15 -10.17 12.74
N ILE A 150 -8.87 -8.88 12.61
CA ILE A 150 -7.52 -8.33 12.80
C ILE A 150 -7.14 -8.48 14.27
N GLY A 151 -5.92 -8.96 14.53
CA GLY A 151 -5.45 -9.24 15.89
C GLY A 151 -5.90 -10.58 16.46
N SER A 152 -6.70 -11.37 15.75
CA SER A 152 -7.09 -12.70 16.22
C SER A 152 -5.87 -13.60 16.38
N LEU A 153 -5.90 -14.49 17.37
CA LEU A 153 -4.85 -15.48 17.61
C LEU A 153 -4.67 -16.38 16.37
N ALA A 154 -3.42 -16.50 15.94
CA ALA A 154 -3.01 -17.37 14.84
C ALA A 154 -1.89 -18.29 15.30
N TYR A 155 -1.86 -19.51 14.77
CA TYR A 155 -0.82 -20.49 15.06
C TYR A 155 0.03 -20.72 13.80
N VAL A 156 1.33 -20.52 13.93
CA VAL A 156 2.30 -20.82 12.86
C VAL A 156 2.99 -22.13 13.18
N TYR A 157 2.87 -23.09 12.26
CA TYR A 157 3.51 -24.40 12.39
C TYR A 157 5.04 -24.27 12.45
N VAL A 158 5.65 -24.96 13.41
CA VAL A 158 7.11 -25.06 13.56
C VAL A 158 7.57 -26.36 12.92
N GLU A 159 8.51 -26.27 11.97
CA GLU A 159 9.04 -27.43 11.25
C GLU A 159 9.73 -28.42 12.19
N LYS A 160 9.65 -29.71 11.86
CA LYS A 160 10.16 -30.79 12.72
C LYS A 160 11.65 -30.67 13.05
N HIS A 161 12.46 -30.10 12.16
CA HIS A 161 13.91 -29.94 12.37
C HIS A 161 14.28 -28.71 13.21
N LYS A 162 13.30 -27.85 13.54
CA LYS A 162 13.49 -26.65 14.38
C LYS A 162 12.91 -26.81 15.78
N ARG A 163 12.53 -28.04 16.15
CA ARG A 163 11.88 -28.36 17.41
C ARG A 163 12.33 -29.72 17.91
N ASP A 164 12.53 -29.85 19.20
CA ASP A 164 12.76 -31.14 19.84
C ASP A 164 11.45 -31.90 20.06
N LYS A 165 11.55 -33.16 20.48
CA LYS A 165 10.40 -34.08 20.61
C LYS A 165 9.31 -33.57 21.57
N LEU A 166 9.69 -32.75 22.55
CA LEU A 166 8.80 -32.17 23.56
C LEU A 166 8.41 -30.71 23.29
N ASP A 167 8.99 -30.07 22.28
CA ASP A 167 8.71 -28.67 21.97
C ASP A 167 7.33 -28.48 21.35
N SER A 168 6.77 -27.27 21.53
CA SER A 168 5.52 -26.89 20.89
C SER A 168 5.60 -27.04 19.38
N LYS A 169 4.54 -27.59 18.79
CA LYS A 169 4.42 -27.75 17.33
C LYS A 169 4.03 -26.47 16.62
N ALA A 170 3.63 -25.44 17.37
CA ALA A 170 3.17 -24.17 16.83
C ALA A 170 3.55 -22.98 17.72
N ASN A 171 3.79 -21.84 17.08
CA ASN A 171 4.02 -20.57 17.74
C ASN A 171 2.79 -19.68 17.61
N ASN A 172 2.39 -19.07 18.73
CA ASN A 172 1.31 -18.09 18.78
C ASN A 172 1.75 -16.80 18.07
N ARG A 173 0.92 -16.31 17.17
CA ARG A 173 1.07 -15.08 16.39
C ARG A 173 -0.27 -14.36 16.33
N ILE A 174 -0.26 -13.17 15.74
CA ILE A 174 -1.47 -12.37 15.47
C ILE A 174 -1.80 -12.43 13.97
N CYS A 175 -3.08 -12.44 13.64
CA CYS A 175 -3.55 -12.40 12.25
C CYS A 175 -3.68 -10.94 11.76
N LEU A 176 -3.05 -10.65 10.62
CA LEU A 176 -3.18 -9.39 9.88
C LEU A 176 -3.58 -9.69 8.43
N GLN A 177 -4.17 -8.73 7.71
CA GLN A 177 -4.61 -8.92 6.32
C GLN A 177 -3.56 -8.36 5.35
N ASN A 178 -2.55 -9.14 5.00
CA ASN A 178 -1.50 -8.72 4.06
C ASN A 178 -1.53 -9.58 2.79
#